data_AF-A0A965YL70-F1
#
_entry.id   AF-A0A965YL70-F1
#
_cell.length_a   1.000
_cell.length_b   1.000
_cell.length_c   1.000
_cell.angle_alpha   90.00
_cell.angle_beta   90.00
_cell.angle_gamma   90.00
#
_symmetry.space_group_name_H-M   'P 1'
#
loop_
_entity.id
_entity.type
_entity.pdbx_description
1 polymer ?
#
loop_
_entity_poly.entity_id
_entity_poly.type
_entity_poly.pdbx_seq_one_letter_code
_entity_poly.pdbx_strand_id
1 'polypeptide(L)'
;MIKKCLNCGKEFSVPKCLERIKYCSKECYWVKGLKERKVSDDTKKKISKSLKKRLKEHPRTIDLETRKKISNSLTGRKRPDISKANKGRVAWNKGLTYNFTFKFNKLPKRLSKIKVKKYRKQNQIKLKRLRKPLKHCMINNSYWTGKKRSFATKVKISRTKINQRRCKEKSTNWKGGITKLNELVRKLDKNYELIKRVYERDNFTCQKCGLRSGNGKSVILNAHHIKPFKTIMSENNIKSIYDAYNCKELWDEDNLITLCVDCHKKIHIRDKK
;
A
#
# COMPACT_ATOMS: atom_id res chain seq x y z
N MET A 1 31.40 -10.89 -22.44
CA MET A 1 31.72 -10.43 -23.81
C MET A 1 32.65 -9.25 -23.68
N ILE A 2 33.80 -9.27 -24.35
CA ILE A 2 34.74 -8.14 -24.34
C ILE A 2 34.26 -7.11 -25.36
N LYS A 3 34.17 -5.85 -24.97
CA LYS A 3 33.76 -4.73 -25.84
C LYS A 3 34.78 -3.61 -25.76
N LYS A 4 34.94 -2.84 -26.84
CA LYS A 4 35.71 -1.59 -26.84
C LYS A 4 34.83 -0.42 -26.45
N CYS A 5 35.31 0.43 -25.54
CA CYS A 5 34.60 1.64 -25.14
C CYS A 5 34.57 2.65 -26.28
N LEU A 6 33.38 3.18 -26.61
CA LEU A 6 33.23 4.19 -27.68
C LEU A 6 33.93 5.53 -27.40
N ASN A 7 34.37 5.77 -26.16
CA ASN A 7 35.01 7.03 -25.78
C ASN A 7 36.53 6.92 -25.66
N CYS A 8 37.03 5.93 -24.93
CA CYS A 8 38.46 5.79 -24.65
C CYS A 8 39.13 4.60 -25.38
N GLY A 9 38.38 3.83 -26.19
CA GLY A 9 38.89 2.68 -26.92
C GLY A 9 39.23 1.45 -26.07
N LYS A 10 39.29 1.58 -24.74
CA LYS A 10 39.66 0.50 -23.82
C LYS A 10 38.71 -0.68 -23.91
N GLU A 11 39.28 -1.88 -23.91
CA GLU A 11 38.53 -3.13 -23.82
C GLU A 11 38.02 -3.36 -22.39
N PHE A 12 36.76 -3.73 -22.26
CA PHE A 12 36.12 -4.00 -20.98
C PHE A 12 35.13 -5.17 -21.09
N SER A 13 35.02 -5.94 -20.00
CA SER A 13 34.16 -7.12 -19.95
C SER A 13 32.73 -6.73 -19.56
N VAL A 14 31.77 -7.16 -20.37
CA VAL A 14 30.34 -6.93 -20.14
C VAL A 14 29.61 -8.28 -19.99
N PRO A 15 28.80 -8.46 -18.92
CA PRO A 15 27.91 -9.60 -18.78
C PRO A 15 26.91 -9.68 -19.94
N LYS A 16 26.49 -10.89 -20.33
CA LYS A 16 25.58 -11.12 -21.47
C LYS A 16 24.25 -10.34 -21.31
N CYS A 17 23.74 -10.20 -20.09
CA CYS A 17 22.53 -9.45 -19.78
C CYS A 17 22.65 -7.92 -19.93
N LEU A 18 23.85 -7.38 -20.11
CA LEU A 18 24.14 -5.95 -20.20
C LEU A 18 24.73 -5.54 -21.55
N GLU A 19 24.37 -6.26 -22.61
CA GLU A 19 24.92 -6.06 -23.95
C GLU A 19 24.80 -4.62 -24.47
N ARG A 20 23.77 -3.87 -24.07
CA ARG A 20 23.55 -2.46 -24.46
C ARG A 20 24.61 -1.47 -23.93
N ILE A 21 25.50 -1.88 -23.02
CA ILE A 21 26.52 -0.99 -22.45
C ILE A 21 27.60 -0.69 -23.50
N LYS A 22 27.86 0.60 -23.71
CA LYS A 22 28.79 1.12 -24.73
C LYS A 22 30.07 1.77 -24.16
N TYR A 23 30.13 1.97 -22.85
CA TYR A 23 31.20 2.71 -22.19
C TYR A 23 31.74 1.93 -20.99
N CYS A 24 33.06 1.96 -20.79
CA CYS A 24 33.73 1.22 -19.72
C CYS A 24 33.49 1.82 -18.33
N SER A 25 33.17 3.11 -18.24
CA SER A 25 32.93 3.81 -16.98
C SER A 25 31.87 4.90 -17.13
N LYS A 26 31.35 5.35 -15.98
CA LYS A 26 30.43 6.49 -15.90
C LYS A 26 31.12 7.74 -16.48
N GLU A 27 32.38 7.98 -16.15
CA GLU A 27 33.16 9.10 -16.71
C GLU A 27 33.20 9.05 -18.25
N CYS A 28 33.52 7.90 -18.85
CA CYS A 28 33.52 7.74 -20.30
C CYS A 28 32.12 7.94 -20.93
N TYR A 29 31.05 7.66 -20.19
CA TYR A 29 29.68 7.97 -20.62
C TYR A 29 29.39 9.47 -20.59
N TRP A 30 29.92 10.22 -19.60
CA TRP A 30 29.65 11.65 -19.43
C TRP A 30 30.55 12.56 -20.28
N VAL A 31 31.78 12.15 -20.59
CA VAL A 31 32.77 12.96 -21.35
C VAL A 31 32.25 13.40 -22.73
N LYS A 32 31.45 12.58 -23.42
CA LYS A 32 30.78 12.95 -24.69
C LYS A 32 29.25 13.02 -24.62
N GLY A 33 28.67 12.98 -23.41
CA GLY A 33 27.35 12.37 -23.22
C GLY A 33 26.12 13.24 -23.39
N LEU A 34 26.07 14.43 -22.78
CA LEU A 34 24.76 15.05 -22.46
C LEU A 34 24.64 16.56 -22.67
N LYS A 35 25.74 17.33 -22.73
CA LYS A 35 25.65 18.80 -22.89
C LYS A 35 25.30 19.24 -24.32
N GLU A 36 25.66 18.46 -25.34
CA GLU A 36 25.56 18.87 -26.76
C GLU A 36 24.60 18.02 -27.59
N ARG A 37 23.98 16.98 -27.03
CA ARG A 37 22.99 16.17 -27.74
C ARG A 37 21.71 16.97 -27.95
N LYS A 38 21.65 17.71 -29.05
CA LYS A 38 20.40 18.27 -29.56
C LYS A 38 19.54 17.11 -30.06
N VAL A 39 18.33 17.00 -29.52
CA VAL A 39 17.31 16.08 -30.03
C VAL A 39 17.10 16.40 -31.51
N SER A 40 17.17 15.40 -32.39
CA SER A 40 16.95 15.62 -33.83
C SER A 40 15.56 16.18 -34.10
N ASP A 41 15.42 17.02 -35.12
CA ASP A 41 14.13 17.66 -35.41
C ASP A 41 13.05 16.65 -35.78
N ASP A 42 13.41 15.51 -36.37
CA ASP A 42 12.48 14.39 -36.60
C ASP A 42 11.98 13.78 -35.28
N THR A 43 12.86 13.64 -34.28
CA THR A 43 12.45 13.18 -32.94
C THR A 43 11.54 14.20 -32.25
N LYS A 44 11.82 15.50 -32.39
CA LYS A 44 10.91 16.56 -31.90
C LYS A 44 9.54 16.49 -32.58
N LYS A 45 9.50 16.28 -33.91
CA LYS A 45 8.27 16.11 -34.68
C LYS A 45 7.48 14.88 -34.20
N LYS A 46 8.15 13.75 -33.95
CA LYS A 46 7.53 12.52 -33.40
C LYS A 46 6.93 12.74 -32.01
N ILE A 47 7.66 13.40 -31.12
CA ILE A 47 7.17 13.77 -29.77
C ILE A 47 5.93 14.68 -29.89
N SER A 48 5.98 15.70 -30.76
CA SER A 48 4.87 16.63 -31.00
C SER A 48 3.62 15.93 -31.54
N LYS A 49 3.77 15.07 -32.56
CA LYS A 49 2.67 14.27 -33.12
C LYS A 49 2.04 13.34 -32.07
N SER A 50 2.86 12.67 -31.26
CA SER A 50 2.40 11.80 -30.17
C SER A 50 1.61 12.59 -29.11
N LEU A 51 2.09 13.76 -28.71
CA LEU A 51 1.40 14.63 -27.75
C LEU A 51 0.05 15.13 -28.30
N LYS A 52 0.00 15.55 -29.57
CA LYS A 52 -1.25 15.96 -30.23
C LYS A 52 -2.27 14.82 -30.28
N LYS A 53 -1.83 13.60 -30.65
CA LYS A 53 -2.67 12.40 -30.65
C LYS A 53 -3.24 12.11 -29.25
N ARG A 54 -2.38 12.11 -28.22
CA ARG A 54 -2.80 11.89 -26.82
C ARG A 54 -3.77 12.96 -26.31
N LEU A 55 -3.59 14.21 -26.70
CA LEU A 55 -4.51 15.30 -26.33
C LEU A 55 -5.89 15.14 -26.99
N LYS A 56 -5.95 14.54 -28.18
CA LYS A 56 -7.21 14.22 -28.87
C LYS A 56 -7.92 13.02 -28.21
N GLU A 57 -7.18 11.99 -27.84
CA GLU A 57 -7.70 10.78 -27.18
C GLU A 57 -8.10 11.02 -25.71
N HIS A 58 -7.36 11.87 -25.01
CA HIS A 58 -7.57 12.19 -23.60
C HIS A 58 -7.56 13.72 -23.41
N PRO A 59 -8.64 14.39 -23.84
CA PRO A 59 -8.73 15.84 -23.69
C PRO A 59 -8.68 16.18 -22.20
N ARG A 60 -7.68 16.98 -21.81
CA ARG A 60 -7.69 17.64 -20.49
C ARG A 60 -8.64 18.82 -20.58
N THR A 61 -9.93 18.54 -20.70
CA THR A 61 -10.98 19.55 -20.62
C THR A 61 -11.07 20.00 -19.18
N ILE A 62 -10.21 20.95 -18.82
CA ILE A 62 -10.58 21.92 -17.79
C ILE A 62 -11.68 22.71 -18.45
N ASP A 63 -12.88 22.60 -17.89
CA ASP A 63 -14.04 23.35 -18.34
C ASP A 63 -13.72 24.85 -18.45
N LEU A 64 -14.33 25.54 -19.42
CA LEU A 64 -14.03 26.92 -19.77
C LEU A 64 -14.25 27.86 -18.58
N GLU A 65 -15.25 27.57 -17.74
CA GLU A 65 -15.54 28.28 -16.51
C GLU A 65 -14.44 28.05 -15.47
N THR A 66 -13.96 26.81 -15.34
CA THR A 66 -12.84 26.46 -14.45
C THR A 66 -11.56 27.16 -14.88
N ARG A 67 -11.33 27.30 -16.18
CA ARG A 67 -10.18 28.02 -16.74
C ARG A 67 -10.25 29.52 -16.43
N LYS A 68 -11.44 30.13 -16.58
CA LYS A 68 -11.70 31.53 -16.20
C LYS A 68 -11.49 31.74 -14.69
N LYS A 69 -11.97 30.82 -13.84
CA LYS A 69 -11.76 30.87 -12.37
C LYS A 69 -10.28 30.81 -11.99
N ILE A 70 -9.50 29.92 -12.63
CA ILE A 70 -8.05 29.85 -12.40
C ILE A 70 -7.38 31.16 -12.85
N SER A 71 -7.73 31.69 -14.03
CA SER A 71 -7.19 32.96 -14.54
C SER A 71 -7.49 34.11 -13.58
N ASN A 72 -8.75 34.27 -13.17
CA ASN A 72 -9.18 35.33 -12.26
C ASN A 72 -8.54 35.21 -10.87
N SER A 73 -8.25 33.99 -10.40
CA SER A 73 -7.53 33.77 -9.13
C SER A 73 -6.04 34.15 -9.19
N LEU A 74 -5.49 34.25 -10.40
CA LEU A 74 -4.10 34.60 -10.66
C LEU A 74 -3.93 36.09 -10.97
N THR A 75 -4.93 36.74 -11.57
CA THR A 75 -4.96 38.20 -11.73
C THR A 75 -4.94 38.89 -10.38
N GLY A 76 -3.95 39.78 -10.16
CA GLY A 76 -3.76 40.50 -8.90
C GLY A 76 -2.78 39.85 -7.91
N ARG A 77 -2.38 38.59 -8.11
CA ARG A 77 -1.29 37.99 -7.32
C ARG A 77 0.06 38.50 -7.83
N LYS A 78 0.57 39.60 -7.26
CA LYS A 78 1.98 39.97 -7.38
C LYS A 78 2.81 38.85 -6.73
N ARG A 79 3.29 37.89 -7.52
CA ARG A 79 4.38 37.03 -7.06
C ARG A 79 5.57 37.96 -6.86
N PRO A 80 6.16 38.06 -5.65
CA PRO A 80 7.41 38.78 -5.51
C PRO A 80 8.40 38.17 -6.50
N ASP A 81 9.19 39.03 -7.13
CA ASP A 81 10.23 38.58 -8.07
C ASP A 81 10.99 37.42 -7.42
N ILE A 82 11.00 36.27 -8.11
CA ILE A 82 11.64 35.05 -7.63
C ILE A 82 13.10 35.31 -7.26
N SER A 83 13.75 36.28 -7.93
CA SER A 83 15.10 36.74 -7.60
C SER A 83 15.17 37.39 -6.21
N LYS A 84 14.19 38.23 -5.85
CA LYS A 84 14.06 38.85 -4.52
C LYS A 84 13.70 37.83 -3.46
N ALA A 85 12.79 36.89 -3.75
CA ALA A 85 12.35 35.87 -2.79
C ALA A 85 13.43 34.82 -2.46
N ASN A 86 14.39 34.61 -3.36
CA ASN A 86 15.51 33.68 -3.17
C ASN A 86 16.81 34.37 -2.73
N LYS A 87 16.83 35.70 -2.60
CA LYS A 87 18.00 36.44 -2.10
C LYS A 87 18.32 35.98 -0.67
N GLY A 88 19.54 35.50 -0.46
CA GLY A 88 20.00 34.96 0.83
C GLY A 88 19.69 33.48 1.09
N ARG A 89 18.94 32.78 0.21
CA ARG A 89 18.74 31.32 0.36
C ARG A 89 19.96 30.56 -0.18
N VAL A 90 20.59 29.77 0.68
CA VAL A 90 21.62 28.82 0.27
C VAL A 90 20.93 27.63 -0.40
N ALA A 91 21.28 27.34 -1.66
CA ALA A 91 20.79 26.15 -2.35
C ALA A 91 21.12 24.90 -1.53
N TRP A 92 20.17 23.98 -1.38
CA TRP A 92 20.28 22.78 -0.51
C TRP A 92 21.47 21.85 -0.82
N ASN A 93 22.10 22.08 -1.96
CA ASN A 93 23.20 21.34 -2.54
C ASN A 93 24.54 22.12 -2.49
N LYS A 94 24.57 23.35 -1.94
CA LYS A 94 25.82 24.09 -1.70
C LYS A 94 26.56 23.44 -0.51
N GLY A 95 27.75 22.90 -0.76
CA GLY A 95 28.60 22.26 0.26
C GLY A 95 28.55 20.72 0.32
N LEU A 96 27.69 20.08 -0.46
CA LEU A 96 27.68 18.61 -0.57
C LEU A 96 28.64 18.17 -1.68
N THR A 97 29.91 17.94 -1.33
CA THR A 97 30.83 17.19 -2.20
C THR A 97 30.44 15.72 -2.17
N TYR A 98 29.96 15.19 -3.31
CA TYR A 98 29.58 13.79 -3.45
C TYR A 98 30.82 12.89 -3.47
N ASN A 99 31.39 12.61 -2.30
CA ASN A 99 32.39 11.56 -2.12
C ASN A 99 31.72 10.36 -1.43
N PHE A 100 30.89 9.65 -2.19
CA PHE A 100 30.30 8.39 -1.76
C PHE A 100 31.21 7.22 -2.18
N THR A 101 32.38 7.09 -1.55
CA THR A 101 33.13 5.82 -1.62
C THR A 101 32.47 4.84 -0.66
N PHE A 102 31.51 4.05 -1.17
CA PHE A 102 30.93 2.96 -0.40
C PHE A 102 31.98 1.84 -0.28
N LYS A 103 32.79 1.87 0.79
CA LYS A 103 33.65 0.74 1.15
C LYS A 103 32.74 -0.42 1.55
N PHE A 104 32.61 -1.42 0.69
CA PHE A 104 32.06 -2.72 1.06
C PHE A 104 32.98 -3.33 2.12
N ASN A 105 32.67 -3.13 3.40
CA ASN A 105 33.29 -3.90 4.46
C ASN A 105 32.90 -5.37 4.25
N LYS A 106 33.88 -6.25 4.01
CA LYS A 106 33.68 -7.71 3.96
C LYS A 106 32.86 -8.13 5.18
N LEU A 107 31.74 -8.82 4.96
CA LEU A 107 30.91 -9.38 6.03
C LEU A 107 31.77 -10.29 6.92
N PRO A 108 31.78 -10.10 8.26
CA PRO A 108 32.57 -10.96 9.13
C PRO A 108 31.96 -12.37 9.16
N LYS A 109 32.83 -13.38 9.08
CA LYS A 109 32.47 -14.80 9.22
C LYS A 109 31.75 -15.03 10.56
N ARG A 110 30.82 -15.99 10.57
CA ARG A 110 29.92 -16.38 11.70
C ARG A 110 30.54 -16.12 13.07
N LEU A 111 30.00 -15.14 13.79
CA LEU A 111 30.38 -14.85 15.17
C LEU A 111 29.96 -15.99 16.10
N SER A 112 30.80 -16.33 17.07
CA SER A 112 30.48 -17.32 18.11
C SER A 112 29.20 -16.94 18.88
N LYS A 113 28.44 -17.94 19.37
CA LYS A 113 27.15 -17.74 20.06
C LYS A 113 27.23 -16.72 21.22
N ILE A 114 28.38 -16.64 21.89
CA ILE A 114 28.66 -15.68 22.98
C ILE A 114 28.77 -14.25 22.44
N LYS A 115 29.51 -14.04 21.34
CA LYS A 115 29.60 -12.74 20.67
C LYS A 115 28.23 -12.28 20.15
N VAL A 116 27.40 -13.19 19.62
CA VAL A 116 26.02 -12.89 19.17
C VAL A 116 25.14 -12.42 20.33
N LYS A 117 25.21 -13.04 21.51
CA LYS A 117 24.47 -12.60 22.71
C LYS A 117 24.92 -11.21 23.18
N LYS A 118 26.24 -10.95 23.23
CA LYS A 118 26.79 -9.63 23.62
C LYS A 118 26.36 -8.53 22.62
N TYR A 119 26.41 -8.84 21.32
CA TYR A 119 25.96 -7.94 20.25
C TYR A 119 24.45 -7.67 20.31
N ARG A 120 23.63 -8.67 20.61
CA ARG A 120 22.18 -8.50 20.86
C ARG A 120 21.92 -7.58 22.05
N LYS A 121 22.62 -7.77 23.18
CA LYS A 121 22.45 -6.94 24.38
C LYS A 121 22.85 -5.49 24.12
N GLN A 122 23.97 -5.26 23.43
CA GLN A 122 24.39 -3.91 23.01
C GLN A 122 23.40 -3.27 22.01
N ASN A 123 22.89 -4.02 21.02
CA ASN A 123 21.90 -3.50 20.08
C ASN A 123 20.54 -3.23 20.73
N GLN A 124 20.15 -4.00 21.74
CA GLN A 124 18.92 -3.76 22.49
C GLN A 124 19.01 -2.46 23.31
N ILE A 125 20.19 -2.18 23.89
CA ILE A 125 20.47 -0.90 24.57
C ILE A 125 20.52 0.26 23.55
N LYS A 126 21.11 0.05 22.37
CA LYS A 126 21.14 1.05 21.27
C LYS A 126 19.74 1.37 20.74
N LEU A 127 18.90 0.35 20.53
CA LEU A 127 17.49 0.49 20.15
C LEU A 127 16.65 1.16 21.25
N LYS A 128 16.95 0.93 22.52
CA LYS A 128 16.34 1.66 23.65
C LYS A 128 16.77 3.14 23.68
N ARG A 129 18.03 3.46 23.34
CA ARG A 129 18.52 4.85 23.22
C ARG A 129 17.97 5.58 21.99
N LEU A 130 17.78 4.88 20.86
CA LEU A 130 17.11 5.40 19.65
C LEU A 130 15.58 5.52 19.80
N ARG A 131 15.02 4.90 20.84
CA ARG A 131 13.63 5.07 21.28
C ARG A 131 13.40 6.28 22.19
N LYS A 132 14.40 7.16 22.37
CA LYS A 132 14.07 8.53 22.77
C LYS A 132 13.20 9.11 21.65
N PRO A 133 11.97 9.57 21.95
CA PRO A 133 11.09 10.08 20.91
C PRO A 133 11.85 11.19 20.17
N LEU A 134 11.94 11.06 18.85
CA LEU A 134 12.32 12.15 17.96
C LEU A 134 11.29 13.27 18.16
N LYS A 135 11.46 14.09 19.20
CA LYS A 135 10.56 15.21 19.55
C LYS A 135 10.58 16.34 18.51
N HIS A 136 11.28 16.19 17.38
CA HIS A 136 11.54 17.30 16.45
C HIS A 136 11.03 17.11 15.01
N CYS A 137 10.29 16.04 14.66
CA CYS A 137 9.77 15.92 13.28
C CYS A 137 8.30 15.46 13.16
N MET A 138 7.56 15.47 14.26
CA MET A 138 6.10 15.42 14.21
C MET A 138 5.56 16.59 15.02
N ILE A 139 5.65 17.78 14.44
CA ILE A 139 4.64 18.80 14.77
C ILE A 139 3.33 18.13 14.42
N ASN A 140 2.61 17.73 15.47
CA ASN A 140 1.26 17.23 15.39
C ASN A 140 0.50 18.19 14.47
N ASN A 141 0.11 17.74 13.29
CA ASN A 141 -0.93 18.41 12.52
C ASN A 141 -2.25 18.14 13.26
N SER A 142 -2.37 18.75 14.44
CA SER A 142 -3.35 18.48 15.50
C SER A 142 -4.74 19.00 15.15
N TYR A 143 -4.86 19.73 14.05
CA TYR A 143 -6.12 20.38 13.69
C TYR A 143 -7.25 19.38 13.38
N TRP A 144 -6.91 18.22 12.82
CA TRP A 144 -7.91 17.22 12.38
C TRP A 144 -8.11 16.07 13.35
N THR A 145 -7.20 15.88 14.31
CA THR A 145 -7.35 14.89 15.39
C THR A 145 -8.58 15.24 16.24
N GLY A 146 -9.54 14.31 16.33
CA GLY A 146 -10.78 14.49 17.09
C GLY A 146 -11.92 15.23 16.38
N LYS A 147 -11.66 15.98 15.29
CA LYS A 147 -12.72 16.67 14.54
C LYS A 147 -13.47 15.69 13.63
N LYS A 148 -14.76 15.50 13.89
CA LYS A 148 -15.64 14.73 13.01
C LYS A 148 -15.96 15.56 11.76
N ARG A 149 -15.78 14.97 10.57
CA ARG A 149 -16.21 15.60 9.31
C ARG A 149 -17.73 15.80 9.30
N SER A 150 -18.19 16.90 8.69
CA SER A 150 -19.62 17.15 8.49
C SER A 150 -20.27 16.04 7.65
N PHE A 151 -21.57 15.83 7.84
CA PHE A 151 -22.33 14.85 7.06
C PHE A 151 -22.23 15.11 5.56
N ALA A 152 -22.40 16.37 5.14
CA ALA A 152 -22.25 16.79 3.75
C ALA A 152 -20.87 16.43 3.16
N THR A 153 -19.79 16.64 3.93
CA THR A 153 -18.43 16.25 3.49
C THR A 153 -18.27 14.73 3.40
N LYS A 154 -18.82 13.96 4.37
CA LYS A 154 -18.80 12.50 4.31
C LYS A 154 -19.53 11.97 3.07
N VAL A 155 -20.72 12.51 2.77
CA VAL A 155 -21.51 12.18 1.57
C VAL A 155 -20.74 12.53 0.30
N LYS A 156 -20.15 13.73 0.21
CA LYS A 156 -19.35 14.16 -0.96
C LYS A 156 -18.17 13.22 -1.21
N ILE A 157 -17.44 12.84 -0.17
CA ILE A 157 -16.31 11.89 -0.26
C ILE A 157 -16.79 10.50 -0.68
N SER A 158 -17.88 9.99 -0.08
CA SER A 158 -18.47 8.70 -0.45
C SER A 158 -18.90 8.66 -1.93
N ARG A 159 -19.51 9.75 -2.42
CA ARG A 159 -19.91 9.93 -3.82
C ARG A 159 -18.73 10.08 -4.78
N THR A 160 -17.53 10.43 -4.32
CA THR A 160 -16.38 10.52 -5.21
C THR A 160 -15.96 9.12 -5.69
N LYS A 161 -15.75 8.96 -7.00
CA LYS A 161 -15.26 7.71 -7.62
C LYS A 161 -13.83 7.32 -7.17
N ILE A 162 -13.23 8.01 -6.20
CA ILE A 162 -11.89 7.70 -5.68
C ILE A 162 -11.82 6.27 -5.11
N ASN A 163 -12.86 5.85 -4.39
CA ASN A 163 -12.93 4.49 -3.84
C ASN A 163 -13.17 3.43 -4.94
N GLN A 164 -13.91 3.78 -5.99
CA GLN A 164 -14.15 2.90 -7.15
C GLN A 164 -12.95 2.81 -8.12
N ARG A 165 -12.09 3.84 -8.16
CA ARG A 165 -10.91 3.90 -9.03
C ARG A 165 -9.72 3.09 -8.51
N ARG A 166 -9.72 2.70 -7.23
CA ARG A 166 -8.61 1.97 -6.58
C ARG A 166 -9.03 0.60 -6.06
N CYS A 167 -10.15 0.06 -6.51
CA CYS A 167 -10.63 -1.26 -6.12
C CYS A 167 -10.51 -2.26 -7.28
N LYS A 168 -10.46 -3.56 -6.92
CA LYS A 168 -10.34 -4.68 -7.86
C LYS A 168 -9.25 -4.38 -8.90
N GLU A 169 -9.56 -4.55 -10.18
CA GLU A 169 -8.62 -4.47 -11.29
C GLU A 169 -7.94 -3.12 -11.48
N LYS A 170 -8.58 -2.08 -10.97
CA LYS A 170 -8.10 -0.70 -11.09
C LYS A 170 -7.10 -0.35 -9.99
N SER A 171 -6.93 -1.22 -8.99
CA SER A 171 -5.93 -1.05 -7.93
C SER A 171 -4.56 -1.50 -8.41
N THR A 172 -3.52 -0.69 -8.23
CA THR A 172 -2.12 -1.08 -8.55
C THR A 172 -1.63 -2.27 -7.73
N ASN A 173 -2.28 -2.53 -6.58
CA ASN A 173 -1.95 -3.66 -5.70
C ASN A 173 -2.81 -4.91 -5.98
N TRP A 174 -3.68 -4.87 -7.00
CA TRP A 174 -4.51 -6.03 -7.34
C TRP A 174 -3.66 -7.11 -8.00
N LYS A 175 -3.87 -8.35 -7.55
CA LYS A 175 -3.11 -9.51 -7.98
C LYS A 175 -4.01 -10.56 -8.66
N GLY A 176 -5.03 -10.13 -9.41
CA GLY A 176 -5.91 -11.05 -10.14
C GLY A 176 -6.93 -11.80 -9.29
N GLY A 177 -7.36 -11.24 -8.15
CA GLY A 177 -8.45 -11.84 -7.36
C GLY A 177 -8.06 -13.08 -6.56
N ILE A 178 -6.85 -13.12 -5.98
CA ILE A 178 -6.32 -14.23 -5.16
C ILE A 178 -7.21 -14.63 -3.97
N THR A 179 -8.14 -13.77 -3.54
CA THR A 179 -9.04 -14.05 -2.42
C THR A 179 -9.84 -15.32 -2.67
N LYS A 180 -9.72 -16.30 -1.76
CA LYS A 180 -10.42 -17.59 -1.87
C LYS A 180 -11.93 -17.39 -1.83
N LEU A 181 -12.69 -18.23 -2.54
CA LEU A 181 -14.16 -18.19 -2.56
C LEU A 181 -14.76 -18.20 -1.16
N ASN A 182 -14.28 -19.08 -0.27
CA ASN A 182 -14.77 -19.19 1.11
C ASN A 182 -14.65 -17.87 1.89
N GLU A 183 -13.60 -17.09 1.62
CA GLU A 183 -13.41 -15.78 2.25
C GLU A 183 -14.34 -14.72 1.65
N LEU A 184 -14.62 -14.80 0.35
CA LEU A 184 -15.61 -13.93 -0.31
C LEU A 184 -17.02 -14.18 0.24
N VAL A 185 -17.40 -15.45 0.38
CA VAL A 185 -18.74 -15.85 0.87
C VAL A 185 -18.97 -15.37 2.30
N ARG A 186 -17.97 -15.47 3.18
CA ARG A 186 -18.06 -14.94 4.56
C ARG A 186 -18.13 -13.41 4.64
N LYS A 187 -17.75 -12.70 3.59
CA LYS A 187 -17.82 -11.24 3.49
C LYS A 187 -19.14 -10.75 2.88
N LEU A 188 -20.05 -11.64 2.49
CA LEU A 188 -21.36 -11.26 1.99
C LEU A 188 -22.20 -10.66 3.11
N ASP A 189 -23.06 -9.70 2.74
CA ASP A 189 -23.99 -9.06 3.67
C ASP A 189 -24.94 -10.08 4.30
N LYS A 190 -25.37 -11.09 3.53
CA LYS A 190 -26.18 -12.22 4.02
C LYS A 190 -25.55 -12.96 5.20
N ASN A 191 -24.22 -13.14 5.19
CA ASN A 191 -23.50 -13.75 6.30
C ASN A 191 -23.51 -12.84 7.54
N TYR A 192 -23.37 -11.53 7.34
CA TYR A 192 -23.44 -10.55 8.43
C TYR A 192 -24.83 -10.53 9.07
N GLU A 193 -25.89 -10.52 8.26
CA GLU A 193 -27.28 -10.58 8.73
C GLU A 193 -27.56 -11.87 9.50
N LEU A 194 -27.12 -13.01 8.99
CA LEU A 194 -27.25 -14.30 9.65
C LEU A 194 -26.59 -14.30 11.03
N ILE A 195 -25.32 -13.88 11.11
CA ILE A 195 -24.58 -13.79 12.39
C ILE A 195 -25.29 -12.83 13.36
N LYS A 196 -25.82 -11.71 12.85
CA LYS A 196 -26.58 -10.76 13.67
C LYS A 196 -27.83 -11.40 14.27
N ARG A 197 -28.61 -12.13 13.47
CA ARG A 197 -29.82 -12.83 13.94
C ARG A 197 -29.48 -13.90 14.99
N VAL A 198 -28.41 -14.66 14.76
CA VAL A 198 -27.93 -15.66 15.74
C VAL A 198 -27.52 -15.00 17.06
N TYR A 199 -26.81 -13.88 17.01
CA TYR A 199 -26.44 -13.15 18.23
C TYR A 199 -27.66 -12.55 18.95
N GLU A 200 -28.66 -12.07 18.22
CA GLU A 200 -29.91 -11.56 18.79
C GLU A 200 -30.72 -12.68 19.44
N ARG A 201 -30.87 -13.84 18.78
CA ARG A 201 -31.48 -15.06 19.31
C ARG A 201 -30.81 -15.50 20.61
N ASP A 202 -29.49 -15.53 20.61
CA ASP A 202 -28.67 -15.96 21.74
C ASP A 202 -28.50 -14.84 22.81
N ASN A 203 -29.19 -13.70 22.63
CA ASN A 203 -29.14 -12.53 23.49
C ASN A 203 -27.70 -12.06 23.80
N PHE A 204 -26.81 -12.13 22.80
CA PHE A 204 -25.39 -11.81 22.93
C PHE A 204 -24.70 -12.55 24.08
N THR A 205 -25.09 -13.80 24.33
CA THR A 205 -24.51 -14.64 25.38
C THR A 205 -23.84 -15.87 24.77
N CYS A 206 -22.73 -16.31 25.37
CA CYS A 206 -22.12 -17.57 24.99
C CYS A 206 -22.99 -18.74 25.44
N GLN A 207 -23.50 -19.53 24.50
CA GLN A 207 -24.42 -20.65 24.76
C GLN A 207 -23.78 -21.81 25.55
N LYS A 208 -22.44 -21.84 25.68
CA LYS A 208 -21.72 -22.90 26.41
C LYS A 208 -21.35 -22.53 27.85
N CYS A 209 -21.17 -21.26 28.16
CA CYS A 209 -20.70 -20.82 29.48
C CYS A 209 -21.47 -19.64 30.07
N GLY A 210 -22.48 -19.12 29.36
CA GLY A 210 -23.31 -17.99 29.81
C GLY A 210 -22.61 -16.63 29.78
N LEU A 211 -21.33 -16.53 29.38
CA LEU A 211 -20.62 -15.25 29.38
C LEU A 211 -21.29 -14.24 28.43
N ARG A 212 -21.52 -13.03 28.96
CA ARG A 212 -22.09 -11.88 28.27
C ARG A 212 -21.24 -10.64 28.55
N SER A 213 -21.23 -9.69 27.61
CA SER A 213 -20.71 -8.35 27.89
C SER A 213 -21.61 -7.60 28.88
N GLY A 214 -21.04 -6.98 29.92
CA GLY A 214 -21.77 -6.26 30.97
C GLY A 214 -20.86 -5.84 32.12
N ASN A 215 -21.30 -4.90 32.97
CA ASN A 215 -20.59 -4.44 34.18
C ASN A 215 -19.10 -4.09 33.94
N GLY A 216 -18.81 -3.40 32.83
CA GLY A 216 -17.45 -3.01 32.44
C GLY A 216 -16.59 -4.14 31.85
N LYS A 217 -17.10 -5.37 31.74
CA LYS A 217 -16.42 -6.50 31.12
C LYS A 217 -16.92 -6.68 29.68
N SER A 218 -16.00 -6.58 28.72
CA SER A 218 -16.27 -6.86 27.31
C SER A 218 -15.90 -8.30 26.99
N VAL A 219 -16.86 -9.05 26.42
CA VAL A 219 -16.66 -10.43 25.96
C VAL A 219 -16.74 -10.46 24.44
N ILE A 220 -15.70 -11.00 23.81
CA ILE A 220 -15.68 -11.21 22.36
C ILE A 220 -16.40 -12.53 22.05
N LEU A 221 -17.45 -12.44 21.23
CA LEU A 221 -18.26 -13.57 20.77
C LEU A 221 -17.96 -13.88 19.31
N ASN A 222 -18.07 -15.15 18.95
CA ASN A 222 -17.95 -15.68 17.60
C ASN A 222 -19.11 -16.62 17.31
N ALA A 223 -19.69 -16.52 16.10
CA ALA A 223 -20.63 -17.50 15.59
C ALA A 223 -19.85 -18.71 15.05
N HIS A 224 -20.00 -19.84 15.72
CA HIS A 224 -19.38 -21.10 15.32
C HIS A 224 -20.35 -21.93 14.50
N HIS A 225 -19.88 -22.54 13.41
CA HIS A 225 -20.69 -23.46 12.62
C HIS A 225 -20.59 -24.86 13.23
N ILE A 226 -21.73 -25.48 13.55
CA ILE A 226 -21.81 -26.85 14.09
C ILE A 226 -21.32 -27.84 13.02
N LYS A 227 -21.94 -27.79 11.83
CA LYS A 227 -21.41 -28.41 10.62
C LYS A 227 -20.40 -27.47 9.98
N PRO A 228 -19.12 -27.88 9.83
CA PRO A 228 -18.08 -26.97 9.36
C PRO A 228 -18.39 -26.36 8.01
N PHE A 229 -18.22 -25.04 7.91
CA PHE A 229 -18.44 -24.28 6.66
C PHE A 229 -17.73 -24.88 5.43
N LYS A 230 -16.55 -25.48 5.61
CA LYS A 230 -15.81 -26.13 4.52
C LYS A 230 -16.55 -27.37 3.99
N THR A 231 -17.10 -28.17 4.89
CA THR A 231 -17.83 -29.40 4.58
C THR A 231 -19.09 -29.09 3.78
N ILE A 232 -19.86 -28.09 4.21
CA ILE A 232 -21.06 -27.63 3.50
C ILE A 232 -20.71 -27.17 2.08
N MET A 233 -19.62 -26.40 1.92
CA MET A 233 -19.17 -25.96 0.60
C MET A 233 -18.78 -27.10 -0.33
N SER A 234 -18.13 -28.16 0.17
CA SER A 234 -17.75 -29.31 -0.64
C SER A 234 -18.96 -30.18 -1.02
N GLU A 235 -19.85 -30.47 -0.07
CA GLU A 235 -21.00 -31.34 -0.32
C GLU A 235 -22.01 -30.71 -1.29
N ASN A 236 -22.22 -29.41 -1.18
CA ASN A 236 -23.11 -28.65 -2.08
C ASN A 236 -22.42 -28.21 -3.38
N ASN A 237 -21.18 -28.63 -3.64
CA ASN A 237 -20.41 -28.30 -4.84
C ASN A 237 -20.38 -26.79 -5.19
N ILE A 238 -20.20 -25.94 -4.18
CA ILE A 238 -20.28 -24.48 -4.33
C ILE A 238 -19.03 -23.95 -5.06
N LYS A 239 -19.21 -23.48 -6.31
CA LYS A 239 -18.12 -22.97 -7.16
C LYS A 239 -18.13 -21.46 -7.34
N SER A 240 -19.28 -20.83 -7.11
CA SER A 240 -19.45 -19.38 -7.26
C SER A 240 -20.12 -18.74 -6.05
N ILE A 241 -20.07 -17.41 -6.00
CA ILE A 241 -20.81 -16.62 -4.99
C ILE A 241 -22.32 -16.81 -5.16
N TYR A 242 -22.79 -17.00 -6.40
CA TYR A 242 -24.20 -17.21 -6.70
C TYR A 242 -24.69 -18.55 -6.13
N ASP A 243 -23.93 -19.62 -6.33
CA ASP A 243 -24.25 -20.94 -5.75
C ASP A 243 -24.30 -20.86 -4.23
N ALA A 244 -23.34 -20.15 -3.62
CA ALA A 244 -23.32 -19.93 -2.19
C ALA A 244 -24.55 -19.17 -1.70
N TYR A 245 -24.98 -18.14 -2.44
CA TYR A 245 -26.16 -17.35 -2.08
C TYR A 245 -27.45 -18.17 -2.05
N ASN A 246 -27.57 -19.15 -2.96
CA ASN A 246 -28.75 -20.01 -3.12
C ASN A 246 -28.73 -21.28 -2.26
N CYS A 247 -27.56 -21.67 -1.72
CA CYS A 247 -27.43 -22.82 -0.83
C CYS A 247 -28.11 -22.54 0.52
N LYS A 248 -29.25 -23.17 0.79
CA LYS A 248 -30.01 -22.97 2.04
C LYS A 248 -29.24 -23.40 3.28
N GLU A 249 -28.57 -24.55 3.21
CA GLU A 249 -27.81 -25.14 4.32
C GLU A 249 -26.66 -24.24 4.82
N LEU A 250 -26.06 -23.46 3.91
CA LEU A 250 -25.01 -22.50 4.27
C LEU A 250 -25.54 -21.37 5.16
N TRP A 251 -26.82 -21.04 5.04
CA TRP A 251 -27.46 -19.93 5.72
C TRP A 251 -28.41 -20.36 6.84
N ASP A 252 -28.28 -21.60 7.29
CA ASP A 252 -29.08 -22.15 8.36
C ASP A 252 -28.65 -21.57 9.72
N GLU A 253 -29.62 -21.07 10.48
CA GLU A 253 -29.43 -20.49 11.81
C GLU A 253 -29.17 -21.54 12.87
N ASP A 254 -29.76 -22.73 12.70
CA ASP A 254 -29.63 -23.83 13.65
C ASP A 254 -28.25 -24.47 13.56
N ASN A 255 -27.57 -24.29 12.42
CA ASN A 255 -26.19 -24.68 12.24
C ASN A 255 -25.17 -23.71 12.88
N LEU A 256 -25.64 -22.64 13.55
CA LEU A 256 -24.78 -21.65 14.18
C LEU A 256 -25.02 -21.55 15.69
N ILE A 257 -23.92 -21.47 16.44
CA ILE A 257 -23.93 -21.30 17.90
C ILE A 257 -23.02 -20.13 18.33
N THR A 258 -23.52 -19.27 19.21
CA THR A 258 -22.73 -18.15 19.75
C THR A 258 -21.79 -18.61 20.85
N LEU A 259 -20.49 -18.42 20.66
CA LEU A 259 -19.47 -18.84 21.60
C LEU A 259 -18.48 -17.72 21.92
N CYS A 260 -18.03 -17.63 23.18
CA CYS A 260 -16.89 -16.80 23.54
C CYS A 260 -15.60 -17.36 22.93
N VAL A 261 -14.56 -16.52 22.83
CA VAL A 261 -13.26 -16.90 22.28
C VAL A 261 -12.70 -18.19 22.91
N ASP A 262 -12.84 -18.36 24.22
CA ASP A 262 -12.28 -19.52 24.93
C ASP A 262 -13.05 -20.81 24.67
N CYS A 263 -14.39 -20.75 24.69
CA CYS A 263 -15.24 -21.88 24.32
C CYS A 263 -15.05 -22.28 22.86
N HIS A 264 -14.92 -21.29 21.96
CA HIS A 264 -14.70 -21.51 20.55
C HIS A 264 -13.36 -22.22 20.28
N LYS A 265 -12.27 -21.77 20.92
CA LYS A 265 -10.96 -22.43 20.82
C LYS A 265 -10.99 -23.88 21.29
N LYS A 266 -11.70 -24.18 22.39
CA LYS A 266 -11.81 -25.54 22.92
C LYS A 266 -12.44 -26.52 21.93
N ILE A 267 -13.37 -26.07 21.08
CA ILE A 267 -13.98 -26.91 20.05
C ILE A 267 -12.98 -27.20 18.93
N HIS A 268 -12.33 -26.17 18.38
CA HIS A 268 -11.31 -26.35 17.33
C HIS A 268 -10.09 -27.20 17.74
N ILE A 269 -9.81 -27.31 19.04
CA ILE A 269 -8.76 -28.19 19.56
C ILE A 269 -9.23 -29.66 19.56
N ARG A 270 -10.51 -29.92 19.84
CA ARG A 270 -11.08 -31.27 19.85
C ARG A 270 -11.18 -31.85 18.44
N ASP A 271 -11.55 -31.03 17.46
CA ASP A 271 -11.69 -31.46 16.06
C ASP A 271 -10.37 -31.80 15.36
N LYS A 272 -9.22 -31.55 16.01
CA LYS A 272 -7.87 -31.84 15.48
C LYS A 272 -7.28 -33.15 16.01
N LYS A 273 -7.96 -33.83 16.93
CA LYS A 273 -7.59 -35.17 17.38
C LYS A 273 -8.37 -36.20 16.58
#